data_AF-A0A0E3BL92-F1
#
_entry.id   AF-A0A0E3BL92-F1
#
_cell.length_a   1.000
_cell.length_b   1.000
_cell.length_c   1.000
_cell.angle_alpha   90.00
_cell.angle_beta   90.00
_cell.angle_gamma   90.00
#
_symmetry.space_group_name_H-M   'P 1'
#
loop_
_entity.id
_entity.type
_entity.pdbx_description
1 polymer ?
#
loop_
_entity_poly.entity_id
_entity_poly.type
_entity_poly.pdbx_seq_one_letter_code
_entity_poly.pdbx_strand_id
1 'polypeptide(L)'
;MYIQPLFAISAVSELQQVMNSYPLATLIAGGAGKVEINLLPLLLVKAGSLGRLTGHVSKSHNLYSKGRSIQTVTAIFQSPNAYISPQWYVNGQRSGRNAPSWNYMAVQAQGRI
;
A
#
# COMPACT_ATOMS: atom_id res chain seq x y z
N MET A 1 0.45 -6.69 -6.56
CA MET A 1 1.57 -7.24 -5.77
C MET A 1 1.61 -8.75 -5.94
N TYR A 2 2.79 -9.38 -6.09
CA TYR A 2 2.91 -10.84 -5.94
C TYR A 2 2.84 -11.17 -4.44
N ILE A 3 1.94 -12.05 -4.05
CA ILE A 3 1.71 -12.43 -2.65
C ILE A 3 1.65 -13.95 -2.61
N GLN A 4 2.50 -14.58 -1.81
CA GLN A 4 2.38 -16.01 -1.56
C GLN A 4 1.12 -16.27 -0.73
N PRO A 5 0.33 -17.33 -1.02
CA PRO A 5 -0.93 -17.59 -0.33
C PRO A 5 -0.82 -17.62 1.21
N LEU A 6 0.31 -18.11 1.74
CA LEU A 6 0.58 -18.17 3.17
C LEU A 6 0.58 -16.79 3.87
N PHE A 7 0.90 -15.72 3.12
CA PHE A 7 1.00 -14.36 3.66
C PHE A 7 -0.15 -13.45 3.19
N ALA A 8 -1.13 -14.00 2.47
CA ALA A 8 -2.25 -13.22 1.95
C ALA A 8 -3.28 -12.94 3.04
N ILE A 9 -3.58 -11.66 3.27
CA ILE A 9 -4.68 -11.21 4.14
C ILE A 9 -5.89 -10.93 3.25
N SER A 10 -6.99 -11.67 3.47
CA SER A 10 -8.23 -11.53 2.68
C SER A 10 -9.36 -10.83 3.44
N ALA A 11 -9.27 -10.75 4.76
CA ALA A 11 -10.27 -10.08 5.59
C ALA A 11 -10.23 -8.56 5.36
N VAL A 12 -11.32 -8.01 4.80
CA VAL A 12 -11.43 -6.58 4.49
C VAL A 12 -11.20 -5.72 5.75
N SER A 13 -11.71 -6.14 6.91
CA SER A 13 -11.51 -5.44 8.17
C SER A 13 -10.04 -5.30 8.58
N GLU A 14 -9.23 -6.35 8.37
CA GLU A 14 -7.79 -6.32 8.67
C GLU A 14 -7.04 -5.41 7.69
N LEU A 15 -7.38 -5.47 6.40
CA LEU A 15 -6.82 -4.56 5.40
C LEU A 15 -7.14 -3.10 5.75
N GLN A 16 -8.40 -2.81 6.11
CA GLN A 16 -8.82 -1.48 6.53
C GLN A 16 -8.14 -1.03 7.82
N GLN A 17 -7.86 -1.93 8.76
CA GLN A 17 -7.11 -1.62 9.98
C GLN A 17 -5.68 -1.18 9.67
N VAL A 18 -5.00 -1.85 8.73
CA VAL A 18 -3.66 -1.44 8.29
C VAL A 18 -3.70 -0.04 7.67
N MET A 19 -4.67 0.22 6.78
CA MET A 19 -4.84 1.53 6.15
C MET A 19 -5.08 2.65 7.17
N ASN A 20 -5.90 2.40 8.19
CA ASN A 20 -6.16 3.36 9.27
C ASN A 20 -4.94 3.59 10.18
N SER A 21 -4.14 2.55 10.42
CA SER A 21 -2.95 2.63 11.28
C SER A 21 -1.80 3.36 10.59
N TYR A 22 -1.73 3.29 9.26
CA TYR A 22 -0.63 3.85 8.45
C TYR A 22 -1.18 4.69 7.28
N PRO A 23 -1.82 5.84 7.53
CA PRO A 23 -2.60 6.57 6.52
C PRO A 23 -1.77 7.34 5.49
N LEU A 24 -0.45 7.44 5.66
CA LEU A 24 0.43 8.03 4.65
C LEU A 24 0.65 7.01 3.52
N ALA A 25 -0.11 7.17 2.43
CA ALA A 25 -0.08 6.26 1.31
C ALA A 25 0.81 6.76 0.18
N THR A 26 1.41 5.82 -0.57
CA THR A 26 1.95 6.09 -1.90
C THR A 26 0.83 5.97 -2.92
N LEU A 27 0.37 7.10 -3.46
CA LEU A 27 -0.62 7.16 -4.52
C LEU A 27 0.07 7.17 -5.89
N ILE A 28 -0.24 6.17 -6.70
CA ILE A 28 0.20 6.00 -8.07
C ILE A 28 -0.98 6.33 -8.99
N ALA A 29 -0.84 7.37 -9.79
CA ALA A 29 -1.85 7.84 -10.71
C ALA A 29 -1.31 7.85 -12.15
N GLY A 30 -1.96 7.12 -13.05
CA GLY A 30 -1.60 7.08 -14.47
C GLY A 30 -2.44 8.06 -15.29
N GLY A 31 -1.80 8.88 -16.14
CA GLY A 31 -2.50 9.75 -17.08
C GLY A 31 -1.65 10.10 -18.30
N ALA A 32 -2.27 10.20 -19.49
CA ALA A 32 -1.71 10.71 -20.75
C ALA A 32 -0.19 10.47 -20.96
N GLY A 33 0.29 9.24 -20.73
CA GLY A 33 1.67 8.83 -20.97
C GLY A 33 2.69 9.07 -19.84
N LYS A 34 2.27 9.58 -18.67
CA LYS A 34 3.14 9.72 -17.48
C LYS A 34 2.48 9.13 -16.23
N VAL A 35 3.30 8.51 -15.39
CA VAL A 35 2.90 8.03 -14.07
C VAL A 35 3.31 9.07 -13.04
N GLU A 36 2.36 9.52 -12.24
CA GLU A 36 2.62 10.38 -11.09
C GLU A 36 2.59 9.53 -9.82
N ILE A 37 3.59 9.72 -8.95
CA ILE A 37 3.72 8.99 -7.69
C ILE A 37 3.85 10.03 -6.59
N ASN A 38 2.92 10.02 -5.64
CA ASN A 38 2.83 11.03 -4.60
C ASN A 38 2.63 10.36 -3.23
N LEU A 39 3.28 10.88 -2.20
CA LEU A 39 2.96 10.53 -0.81
C LEU A 39 1.81 11.43 -0.35
N LEU A 40 0.67 10.83 0.00
CA LEU A 40 -0.52 11.57 0.43
C LEU A 40 -1.12 10.91 1.68
N PRO A 41 -1.49 11.70 2.70
CA PRO A 41 -2.37 11.23 3.75
C PRO A 41 -3.75 10.91 3.14
N LEU A 42 -4.14 9.64 3.20
CA LEU A 42 -5.45 9.16 2.74
C LEU A 42 -6.19 8.51 3.90
N LEU A 43 -7.33 9.10 4.26
CA LEU A 43 -8.20 8.60 5.32
C LEU A 43 -9.27 7.68 4.72
N LEU A 44 -9.50 6.55 5.37
CA LEU A 44 -10.57 5.64 5.01
C LEU A 44 -11.87 6.08 5.69
N VAL A 45 -12.91 6.32 4.88
CA VAL A 45 -14.27 6.60 5.35
C VAL A 45 -15.19 5.42 5.02
N LYS A 46 -16.15 5.16 5.90
CA LYS A 46 -17.15 4.10 5.71
C LYS A 46 -18.05 4.46 4.51
N ALA A 47 -17.93 3.68 3.44
CA ALA A 47 -18.74 3.82 2.23
C ALA A 47 -18.74 2.49 1.45
N GLY A 48 -19.91 1.88 1.26
CA GLY A 48 -20.00 0.56 0.65
C GLY A 48 -19.23 -0.53 1.41
N SER A 49 -18.92 -1.64 0.75
CA SER A 49 -18.25 -2.79 1.36
C SER A 49 -16.74 -2.59 1.55
N LEU A 50 -16.08 -1.82 0.68
CA LEU A 50 -14.63 -1.60 0.70
C LEU A 50 -14.20 -0.29 1.37
N GLY A 51 -15.13 0.66 1.56
CA GLY A 51 -14.82 2.00 2.01
C GLY A 51 -14.47 2.96 0.86
N ARG A 52 -14.21 4.22 1.22
CA ARG A 52 -13.71 5.25 0.30
C ARG A 52 -12.48 5.92 0.91
N LEU A 53 -11.49 6.21 0.07
CA LEU A 53 -10.31 6.98 0.49
C LEU A 53 -10.53 8.46 0.22
N THR A 54 -10.21 9.30 1.20
CA THR A 54 -10.31 10.75 1.10
C THR A 54 -9.00 11.40 1.52
N GLY A 55 -8.56 12.40 0.75
CA GLY A 55 -7.37 13.19 1.03
C GLY A 55 -7.50 14.56 0.36
N HIS A 56 -6.43 15.34 0.38
CA HIS A 56 -6.41 16.64 -0.29
C HIS A 56 -5.05 16.92 -0.92
N VAL A 57 -5.06 17.78 -1.93
CA VAL A 57 -3.87 18.34 -2.58
C VAL A 57 -4.10 19.82 -2.83
N SER A 58 -3.04 20.60 -3.04
CA SER A 58 -3.18 22.00 -3.44
C SER A 58 -3.83 22.11 -4.84
N LYS A 59 -4.45 23.27 -5.14
CA LYS A 59 -4.99 23.55 -6.48
C LYS A 59 -3.91 23.55 -7.58
N SER A 60 -2.65 23.84 -7.21
CA SER A 60 -1.51 23.78 -8.13
C SER A 60 -1.02 22.36 -8.39
N HIS A 61 -1.48 21.37 -7.63
CA HIS A 61 -1.06 19.98 -7.78
C HIS A 61 -1.63 19.37 -9.06
N ASN A 62 -0.83 18.54 -9.75
CA ASN A 62 -1.27 17.91 -11.00
C ASN A 62 -2.50 17.01 -10.83
N LEU A 63 -2.60 16.27 -9.74
CA LEU A 63 -3.81 15.53 -9.35
C LEU A 63 -5.09 16.40 -9.31
N TYR A 64 -5.00 17.69 -8.99
CA TYR A 64 -6.16 18.60 -9.04
C TYR A 64 -6.50 18.98 -10.50
N SER A 65 -5.50 19.37 -11.29
CA SER A 65 -5.71 19.85 -12.67
C SER A 65 -6.05 18.73 -13.65
N LYS A 66 -5.48 17.54 -13.46
CA LYS A 66 -5.61 16.37 -14.34
C LYS A 66 -6.40 15.22 -13.72
N GLY A 67 -6.82 15.31 -12.46
CA GLY A 67 -7.49 14.21 -11.76
C GLY A 67 -8.68 13.63 -12.52
N ARG A 68 -9.45 14.49 -13.21
CA ARG A 68 -10.63 14.06 -13.99
C ARG A 68 -10.30 13.19 -15.21
N SER A 69 -9.08 13.22 -15.73
CA SER A 69 -8.65 12.36 -16.84
C SER A 69 -7.95 11.08 -16.37
N ILE A 70 -7.74 10.93 -15.06
CA ILE A 70 -7.12 9.74 -14.45
C ILE A 70 -8.21 8.69 -14.20
N GLN A 71 -8.22 7.63 -15.01
CA GLN A 71 -9.27 6.62 -14.94
C GLN A 71 -9.13 5.68 -13.75
N THR A 72 -7.89 5.38 -13.35
CA THR A 72 -7.58 4.42 -12.29
C THR A 72 -6.33 4.88 -11.54
N VAL A 73 -6.38 4.75 -10.22
CA VAL A 73 -5.25 4.98 -9.31
C VAL A 73 -5.03 3.77 -8.42
N THR A 74 -3.80 3.62 -7.94
CA THR A 74 -3.43 2.63 -6.93
C THR A 74 -2.85 3.35 -5.72
N ALA A 75 -3.42 3.15 -4.55
CA ALA A 75 -2.86 3.60 -3.27
C ALA A 75 -2.20 2.42 -2.55
N ILE A 76 -0.97 2.62 -2.08
CA ILE A 76 -0.22 1.63 -1.29
C ILE A 76 -0.03 2.18 0.12
N PHE A 77 -0.54 1.44 1.10
CA PHE A 77 -0.35 1.68 2.53
C PHE A 77 0.69 0.68 3.03
N GLN A 78 1.69 1.13 3.78
CA GLN A 78 2.77 0.27 4.26
C GLN A 78 2.94 0.43 5.76
N SER A 79 3.04 -0.70 6.46
CA SER A 79 3.44 -0.71 7.87
C SER A 79 4.95 -0.42 8.00
N PRO A 80 5.44 -0.18 9.22
CA PRO A 80 6.84 -0.39 9.55
C PRO A 80 7.31 -1.76 9.08
N ASN A 81 8.57 -1.82 8.71
CA ASN A 81 9.20 -3.01 8.19
C ASN A 81 10.54 -3.24 8.88
N ALA A 82 11.01 -4.48 8.88
CA ALA A 82 12.29 -4.85 9.46
C ALA A 82 12.95 -5.96 8.65
N TYR A 83 14.26 -5.87 8.51
CA TYR A 83 15.07 -6.97 7.99
C TYR A 83 15.02 -8.16 8.95
N ILE A 84 14.90 -9.37 8.41
CA ILE A 84 14.92 -10.63 9.16
C ILE A 84 16.15 -11.43 8.73
N SER A 85 17.13 -11.53 9.63
CA SER A 85 18.35 -12.31 9.38
C SER A 85 18.08 -13.81 9.59
N PRO A 86 18.52 -14.67 8.66
CA PRO A 86 18.43 -16.12 8.86
C PRO A 86 19.32 -16.57 10.04
N GLN A 87 20.35 -15.80 10.40
CA GLN A 87 21.25 -16.11 11.51
C GLN A 87 20.56 -15.99 12.89
N TRP A 88 19.38 -15.37 12.98
CA TRP A 88 18.62 -15.32 14.23
C TRP A 88 17.99 -16.65 14.61
N TYR A 89 17.88 -17.59 13.67
CA TYR A 89 17.30 -18.90 13.89
C TYR A 89 18.40 -19.97 14.00
N VAL A 90 18.28 -20.86 14.99
CA VAL A 90 19.21 -21.98 15.19
C VAL A 90 19.39 -22.80 13.91
N ASN A 91 18.29 -23.06 13.19
CA ASN A 91 18.33 -23.78 11.92
C ASN A 91 18.93 -22.97 10.77
N GLY A 92 18.77 -21.64 10.79
CA GLY A 92 19.36 -20.76 9.77
C GLY A 92 20.87 -20.62 9.92
N GLN A 93 21.39 -20.70 11.14
CA GLN A 93 22.84 -20.77 11.39
C GLN A 93 23.47 -22.08 10.91
N ARG A 94 22.75 -23.21 11.05
CA ARG A 94 23.30 -24.55 10.82
C ARG A 94 23.12 -25.08 9.40
N SER A 95 21.98 -24.76 8.76
CA SER A 95 21.61 -25.40 7.50
C SER A 95 21.91 -24.57 6.25
N GLY A 96 22.06 -23.24 6.36
CA GLY A 96 22.16 -22.34 5.21
C GLY A 96 20.92 -22.33 4.30
N ARG A 97 19.83 -23.01 4.68
CA ARG A 97 18.62 -23.17 3.86
C ARG A 97 17.63 -22.01 4.00
N ASN A 98 17.87 -21.09 4.93
CA ASN A 98 17.01 -19.93 5.16
C ASN A 98 17.60 -18.71 4.45
N ALA A 99 16.83 -18.10 3.55
CA ALA A 99 17.20 -16.86 2.87
C ALA A 99 16.91 -15.63 3.76
N PRO A 100 17.64 -14.53 3.57
CA PRO A 100 17.28 -13.24 4.17
C PRO A 100 15.91 -12.76 3.70
N SER A 101 15.19 -12.08 4.59
CA SER A 101 13.79 -11.67 4.38
C SER A 101 13.55 -10.27 4.96
N TRP A 102 12.39 -9.69 4.65
CA TRP A 102 11.85 -8.50 5.28
C TRP A 102 10.45 -8.80 5.81
N ASN A 103 10.19 -8.44 7.07
CA ASN A 103 8.86 -8.51 7.64
C ASN A 103 8.15 -7.17 7.45
N TYR A 104 6.97 -7.18 6.84
CA TYR A 104 6.15 -6.00 6.58
C TYR A 104 4.70 -6.40 6.30
N MET A 105 3.80 -5.42 6.40
CA MET A 105 2.44 -5.49 5.88
C MET A 105 2.25 -4.38 4.87
N ALA A 106 1.53 -4.66 3.79
CA ALA A 106 1.14 -3.65 2.83
C ALA A 106 -0.27 -3.92 2.29
N VAL A 107 -1.02 -2.84 2.06
CA VAL A 107 -2.33 -2.88 1.42
C VAL A 107 -2.27 -2.11 0.12
N GLN A 108 -2.68 -2.76 -0.97
CA GLN A 108 -2.84 -2.14 -2.28
C GLN A 108 -4.34 -1.92 -2.53
N ALA A 109 -4.78 -0.67 -2.55
CA ALA A 109 -6.16 -0.29 -2.89
C ALA A 109 -6.21 0.29 -4.30
N GLN A 110 -7.14 -0.17 -5.14
CA GLN A 110 -7.35 0.34 -6.48
C GLN A 110 -8.72 0.99 -6.60
N GLY A 111 -8.78 2.12 -7.30
CA GLY A 111 -10.02 2.88 -7.44
C GLY A 111 -9.90 4.00 -8.46
N ARG A 112 -10.84 4.94 -8.39
CA ARG A 112 -10.90 6.14 -9.24
C ARG A 112 -10.87 7.39 -8.37
N ILE A 113 -10.41 8.50 -8.93
CA ILE A 113 -10.44 9.85 -8.32
C ILE A 113 -11.66 10.62 -8.83
#